data_AF-A0A925AZS5-F1
#
_entry.id   AF-A0A925AZS5-F1
#
_cell.length_a   1.000
_cell.length_b   1.000
_cell.length_c   1.000
_cell.angle_alpha   90.00
_cell.angle_beta   90.00
_cell.angle_gamma   90.00
#
_symmetry.space_group_name_H-M   'P 1'
#
loop_
_entity.id
_entity.type
_entity.pdbx_description
1 polymer ?
#
loop_
_entity_poly.entity_id
_entity_poly.type
_entity_poly.pdbx_seq_one_letter_code
_entity_poly.pdbx_strand_id
1 'polypeptide(L)'
;MLISTLSSRLYGKIQTLPLSTPKLFHFDEAWAFFDHSELSANLVGSLFRVAQSYGTAITVASQSYSDVAESRAAKAMMANGSIYILLRHNAQHDDVLVTVRGESSSK
;
A
#
# COMPACT_ATOMS: atom_id res chain seq x y z
N MET A 1 16.61 -11.42 5.20
CA MET A 1 16.33 -12.28 6.37
C MET A 1 15.46 -11.59 7.43
N LEU A 2 15.74 -10.33 7.81
CA LEU A 2 14.96 -9.62 8.85
C LEU A 2 13.51 -9.30 8.41
N ILE A 3 13.32 -8.79 7.18
CA ILE A 3 11.99 -8.49 6.63
C ILE A 3 11.15 -9.76 6.51
N SER A 4 11.69 -10.86 6.00
CA SER A 4 10.97 -12.13 5.89
C SER A 4 10.50 -12.67 7.24
N THR A 5 11.33 -12.55 8.29
CA THR A 5 10.95 -12.95 9.66
C THR A 5 9.88 -12.03 10.24
N LEU A 6 9.96 -10.72 9.98
CA LEU A 6 8.94 -9.76 10.37
C LEU A 6 7.61 -10.06 9.66
N SER A 7 7.64 -10.31 8.35
CA SER A 7 6.48 -10.70 7.55
C SER A 7 5.79 -11.91 8.15
N SER A 8 6.51 -13.01 8.40
CA SER A 8 5.92 -14.24 8.96
C SER A 8 5.30 -14.02 10.34
N ARG A 9 5.92 -13.20 11.19
CA ARG A 9 5.37 -12.84 12.51
C ARG A 9 4.12 -11.97 12.40
N LEU A 10 4.12 -11.02 11.48
CA LEU A 10 2.96 -10.17 11.22
C LEU A 10 1.77 -10.98 10.71
N TYR A 11 1.99 -11.84 9.71
CA TYR A 11 0.94 -12.74 9.21
C TYR A 11 0.41 -13.67 10.31
N GLY A 12 1.31 -14.29 11.09
CA GLY A 12 0.90 -15.16 12.19
C GLY A 12 0.05 -14.43 13.25
N LYS A 13 0.35 -13.14 13.52
CA LYS A 13 -0.49 -12.34 14.42
C LYS A 13 -1.83 -11.95 13.79
N ILE A 14 -1.84 -11.51 12.53
CA ILE A 14 -3.07 -11.11 11.84
C ILE A 14 -4.07 -12.28 11.78
N GLN A 15 -3.56 -13.49 11.52
CA GLN A 15 -4.37 -14.71 11.38
C GLN A 15 -4.90 -15.26 12.70
N THR A 16 -4.21 -15.01 13.82
CA THR A 16 -4.60 -15.54 15.14
C THR A 16 -5.52 -14.59 15.90
N LEU A 17 -5.54 -13.31 15.57
CA LEU A 17 -6.43 -12.35 16.21
C LEU A 17 -7.88 -12.52 15.74
N PRO A 18 -8.88 -12.45 16.65
CA PRO A 18 -10.28 -12.52 16.28
C PRO A 18 -10.67 -11.49 15.21
N LEU A 19 -11.63 -11.84 14.34
CA LEU A 19 -12.18 -10.93 13.34
C LEU A 19 -12.87 -9.72 13.96
N SER A 20 -13.45 -9.89 15.16
CA SER A 20 -14.07 -8.81 15.94
C SER A 20 -13.08 -7.78 16.45
N THR A 21 -11.78 -8.11 16.49
CA THR A 21 -10.74 -7.17 16.90
C THR A 21 -10.34 -6.33 15.70
N PRO A 22 -10.58 -5.00 15.70
CA PRO A 22 -10.13 -4.14 14.62
C PRO A 22 -8.59 -4.09 14.59
N LYS A 23 -8.02 -4.25 13.40
CA LYS A 23 -6.58 -4.25 13.18
C LYS A 23 -6.25 -3.20 12.13
N LEU A 24 -5.27 -2.35 12.39
CA LEU A 24 -4.82 -1.30 11.48
C LEU A 24 -3.32 -1.40 11.28
N PHE A 25 -2.90 -1.49 10.03
CA PHE A 25 -1.52 -1.24 9.62
C PHE A 25 -1.42 0.11 8.94
N HIS A 26 -0.45 0.90 9.38
CA HIS A 26 -0.16 2.20 8.82
C HIS A 26 1.30 2.23 8.38
N PHE A 27 1.51 2.48 7.09
CA PHE A 27 2.83 2.73 6.52
C PHE A 27 2.94 4.22 6.26
N ASP A 28 3.62 4.92 7.16
CA ASP A 28 4.02 6.29 6.97
C ASP A 28 5.28 6.33 6.10
N GLU A 29 5.43 7.38 5.29
CA GLU A 29 6.60 7.60 4.42
C GLU A 29 6.92 6.36 3.55
N ALA A 30 5.89 5.80 2.92
CA ALA A 30 5.95 4.46 2.36
C ALA A 30 6.87 4.30 1.15
N TRP A 31 7.31 5.39 0.52
CA TRP A 31 8.29 5.36 -0.57
C TRP A 31 9.56 4.59 -0.17
N ALA A 32 10.01 4.70 1.08
CA ALA A 32 11.20 3.98 1.57
C ALA A 32 11.01 2.45 1.55
N PHE A 33 9.78 1.95 1.71
CA PHE A 33 9.47 0.52 1.61
C PHE A 33 9.41 0.02 0.18
N PHE A 34 9.15 0.91 -0.79
CA PHE A 34 9.08 0.58 -2.21
C PHE A 34 10.43 0.69 -2.91
N ASP A 35 11.25 1.67 -2.51
CA ASP A 35 12.51 2.00 -3.16
C ASP A 35 13.70 1.17 -2.62
N HIS A 36 13.75 0.91 -1.31
CA HIS A 36 14.98 0.36 -0.70
C HIS A 36 15.04 -1.18 -0.67
N SER A 37 13.93 -1.90 -0.87
CA SER A 37 13.97 -3.37 -0.93
C SER A 37 12.75 -3.99 -1.61
N GLU A 38 12.99 -4.90 -2.58
CA GLU A 38 11.91 -5.72 -3.15
C GLU A 38 11.18 -6.56 -2.09
N LEU A 39 11.85 -6.96 -1.02
CA LEU A 39 11.23 -7.75 0.05
C LEU A 39 10.20 -6.94 0.84
N SER A 40 10.47 -5.66 1.13
CA SER A 40 9.49 -4.78 1.79
C SER A 40 8.32 -4.46 0.86
N ALA A 41 8.60 -4.20 -0.42
CA ALA A 41 7.56 -3.98 -1.42
C ALA A 41 6.63 -5.21 -1.53
N ASN A 42 7.20 -6.42 -1.60
CA ASN A 42 6.44 -7.67 -1.65
C ASN A 42 5.60 -7.92 -0.37
N LEU A 43 6.12 -7.54 0.80
CA LEU A 43 5.36 -7.59 2.05
C LEU A 43 4.12 -6.69 1.97
N VAL A 44 4.29 -5.40 1.62
CA VAL A 44 3.17 -4.44 1.53
C VAL A 44 2.14 -4.91 0.51
N GLY A 45 2.58 -5.32 -0.68
CA GLY A 45 1.67 -5.83 -1.71
C GLY A 45 0.90 -7.09 -1.29
N SER A 46 1.53 -7.99 -0.54
CA SER A 46 0.88 -9.19 -0.03
C SER A 46 -0.14 -8.87 1.09
N LEU A 47 0.18 -7.89 1.95
CA LEU A 47 -0.73 -7.41 2.98
C LEU A 47 -1.99 -6.82 2.34
N PHE A 48 -1.85 -5.99 1.30
CA PHE A 48 -2.99 -5.41 0.57
C PHE A 48 -3.93 -6.43 -0.07
N ARG A 49 -3.43 -7.62 -0.43
CA ARG A 49 -4.25 -8.69 -1.01
C ARG A 49 -4.96 -9.54 0.05
N VAL A 50 -4.31 -9.75 1.20
CA VAL A 50 -4.71 -10.83 2.13
C VAL A 50 -5.22 -10.30 3.46
N ALA A 51 -4.73 -9.16 3.96
CA ALA A 51 -5.06 -8.73 5.33
C ALA A 51 -6.55 -8.39 5.53
N GLN A 52 -7.23 -7.94 4.46
CA GLN A 52 -8.65 -7.60 4.52
C GLN A 52 -9.53 -8.81 4.89
N SER A 53 -9.20 -10.02 4.43
CA SER A 53 -9.96 -11.24 4.78
C SER A 53 -9.89 -11.57 6.27
N TYR A 54 -8.90 -11.03 6.96
CA TYR A 54 -8.71 -11.16 8.41
C TYR A 54 -9.24 -9.95 9.19
N GLY A 55 -10.05 -9.08 8.58
CA GLY A 55 -10.60 -7.89 9.26
C GLY A 55 -9.53 -6.85 9.59
N THR A 56 -8.52 -6.71 8.74
CA THR A 56 -7.42 -5.77 8.91
C THR A 56 -7.51 -4.65 7.88
N ALA A 57 -7.50 -3.41 8.35
CA ALA A 57 -7.35 -2.23 7.52
C ALA A 57 -5.86 -1.95 7.27
N ILE A 58 -5.54 -1.52 6.06
CA ILE A 58 -4.20 -1.08 5.69
C ILE A 58 -4.30 0.33 5.13
N THR A 59 -3.42 1.19 5.60
CA THR A 59 -3.29 2.57 5.14
C THR A 59 -1.84 2.83 4.78
N VAL A 60 -1.65 3.60 3.71
CA VAL A 60 -0.34 3.98 3.21
C VAL A 60 -0.36 5.47 2.93
N ALA A 61 0.63 6.18 3.46
CA ALA A 61 0.87 7.59 3.19
C ALA A 61 2.23 7.76 2.48
N SER A 62 2.24 8.61 1.46
CA SER A 62 3.46 9.02 0.75
C SER A 62 3.29 10.46 0.26
N GLN A 63 4.39 11.22 0.26
CA GLN A 63 4.44 12.60 -0.22
C GLN A 63 4.45 12.68 -1.75
N SER A 64 4.98 11.66 -2.40
CA SER A 64 5.14 11.59 -3.85
C SER A 64 4.49 10.32 -4.38
N TYR A 65 3.63 10.48 -5.39
CA TYR A 65 2.99 9.34 -6.04
C TYR A 65 3.94 8.57 -6.95
N SER A 66 4.87 9.24 -7.64
CA SER A 66 5.83 8.58 -8.55
C SER A 66 6.57 7.46 -7.82
N ASP A 67 6.96 7.73 -6.58
CA ASP A 67 7.73 6.82 -5.73
C ASP A 67 6.92 5.59 -5.31
N VAL A 68 5.59 5.70 -5.37
CA VAL A 68 4.68 4.59 -5.14
C VAL A 68 4.44 3.88 -6.47
N ALA A 69 3.91 4.59 -7.47
CA ALA A 69 3.31 4.05 -8.70
C ALA A 69 4.21 3.16 -9.55
N GLU A 70 5.52 3.39 -9.55
CA GLU A 70 6.47 2.61 -10.34
C GLU A 70 6.72 1.22 -9.74
N SER A 71 6.38 1.01 -8.47
CA SER A 71 6.62 -0.26 -7.78
C SER A 71 5.54 -1.31 -8.05
N ARG A 72 5.93 -2.60 -8.05
CA ARG A 72 4.98 -3.73 -8.11
C ARG A 72 4.00 -3.73 -6.93
N ALA A 73 4.44 -3.26 -5.77
CA ALA A 73 3.61 -3.13 -4.57
C ALA A 73 2.50 -2.11 -4.78
N ALA A 74 2.79 -0.97 -5.41
CA ALA A 74 1.79 0.02 -5.70
C ALA A 74 0.72 -0.47 -6.66
N LYS A 75 1.04 -1.28 -7.67
CA LYS A 75 0.00 -1.90 -8.51
C LYS A 75 -0.98 -2.72 -7.66
N ALA A 76 -0.48 -3.47 -6.67
CA ALA A 76 -1.35 -4.20 -5.75
C ALA A 76 -2.17 -3.24 -4.86
N MET A 77 -1.57 -2.16 -4.37
CA MET A 77 -2.28 -1.16 -3.55
C MET A 77 -3.35 -0.40 -4.34
N MET A 78 -3.04 -0.01 -5.57
CA MET A 78 -3.95 0.70 -6.48
C MET A 78 -5.08 -0.20 -6.99
N ALA A 79 -4.88 -1.51 -7.04
CA ALA A 79 -5.92 -2.46 -7.44
C ALA A 79 -6.81 -2.91 -6.27
N ASN A 80 -6.28 -2.95 -5.04
CA ASN A 80 -7.00 -3.51 -3.87
C ASN A 80 -7.38 -2.44 -2.83
N GLY A 81 -6.89 -1.22 -2.95
CA GLY A 81 -7.26 -0.10 -2.09
C GLY A 81 -8.70 0.32 -2.35
N SER A 82 -9.48 0.51 -1.28
CA SER A 82 -10.88 0.92 -1.39
C SER A 82 -11.07 2.43 -1.27
N ILE A 83 -10.09 3.13 -0.68
CA ILE A 83 -10.16 4.56 -0.38
C ILE A 83 -8.83 5.20 -0.81
N TYR A 84 -8.93 6.26 -1.61
CA TYR A 84 -7.80 7.08 -2.04
C TYR A 84 -8.03 8.51 -1.56
N ILE A 85 -7.13 9.01 -0.74
CA ILE A 85 -7.18 10.40 -0.25
C ILE A 85 -6.02 11.14 -0.92
N LEU A 86 -6.36 11.99 -1.89
CA LEU A 86 -5.38 12.89 -2.49
C LEU A 86 -5.41 14.23 -1.76
N LEU A 87 -4.28 14.57 -1.17
CA LEU A 87 -4.03 15.88 -0.58
C LEU A 87 -3.45 16.82 -1.64
N ARG A 88 -3.30 18.09 -1.27
CA ARG A 88 -2.68 19.10 -2.14
C ARG A 88 -1.28 18.63 -2.54
N HIS A 89 -1.04 18.54 -3.85
CA HIS A 89 0.23 18.17 -4.44
C HIS A 89 0.76 19.31 -5.33
N ASN A 90 2.05 19.27 -5.63
CA ASN A 90 2.67 20.17 -6.59
C ASN A 90 2.25 19.74 -8.02
N ALA A 91 2.17 20.69 -8.97
CA ALA A 91 1.67 20.45 -10.34
C ALA A 91 2.45 19.39 -11.15
N GLN A 92 3.57 18.89 -10.63
CA GLN A 92 4.35 17.79 -11.24
C GLN A 92 3.73 16.40 -10.98
N HIS A 93 2.66 16.32 -10.19
CA HIS A 93 1.98 15.07 -9.82
C HIS A 93 0.54 14.99 -10.37
N ASP A 94 0.24 15.69 -11.47
CA ASP A 94 -1.12 15.73 -12.04
C ASP A 94 -1.52 14.41 -12.75
N ASP A 95 -0.57 13.65 -13.28
CA ASP A 95 -0.80 12.34 -13.95
C ASP A 95 -1.44 11.28 -13.01
N VAL A 96 -1.34 11.52 -11.71
CA VAL A 96 -1.90 10.70 -10.64
C VAL A 96 -3.41 10.76 -10.61
N LEU A 97 -3.97 11.96 -10.84
CA LEU A 97 -5.41 12.20 -10.81
C LEU A 97 -6.09 11.44 -11.94
N VAL A 98 -5.49 11.42 -13.12
CA VAL A 98 -5.94 10.69 -14.31
C VAL A 98 -6.06 9.20 -14.01
N THR A 99 -5.04 8.63 -13.37
CA THR A 99 -4.98 7.20 -13.04
C THR A 99 -5.97 6.79 -11.94
N VAL A 100 -6.13 7.60 -10.89
CA VAL A 100 -7.06 7.31 -9.78
C VAL A 100 -8.52 7.56 -10.17
N ARG A 101 -8.80 8.53 -11.04
CA ARG A 101 -10.16 8.87 -11.49
C ARG A 101 -10.67 7.96 -12.62
N GLY A 102 -9.81 7.12 -13.21
CA GLY A 102 -10.17 6.27 -14.35
C GLY A 102 -10.46 7.08 -15.62
N GLU A 103 -9.98 8.32 -15.69
CA GLU A 103 -10.14 9.17 -16.87
C GLU A 103 -9.02 8.84 -17.84
N SER A 104 -9.35 8.33 -19.04
CA SER A 104 -8.34 8.15 -20.09
C SER A 104 -7.78 9.51 -20.49
N SER A 105 -6.47 9.70 -20.33
CA SER A 105 -5.75 10.81 -20.93
C SER A 105 -5.90 10.72 -22.45
N SER A 106 -6.83 11.50 -23.00
CA SER A 106 -6.93 11.68 -24.45
C SER A 106 -5.76 12.57 -24.86
N LYS A 107 -4.73 11.94 -25.43
CA LYS A 107 -3.85 12.57 -26.41
C LYS A 107 -4.14 11.95 -27.76
#